data_AF-A0A521CV70-F1
#
_entry.id   AF-A0A521CV70-F1
#
_cell.length_a   1.000
_cell.length_b   1.000
_cell.length_c   1.000
_cell.angle_alpha   90.00
_cell.angle_beta   90.00
_cell.angle_gamma   90.00
#
_symmetry.space_group_name_H-M   'P 1'
#
loop_
_entity.id
_entity.type
_entity.pdbx_description
1 polymer ?
#
loop_
_entity_poly.entity_id
_entity_poly.type
_entity_poly.pdbx_seq_one_letter_code
_entity_poly.pdbx_strand_id
1 'polypeptide(L)'
;MDKEYSRRVFFKRCFQQVVGGSALLAGSMFLGGCQSGEDSSPDQADPLDVDSCDDLSKVSEAELKKRKGFGYVEETPIPDKKCENCNLYIPPKEGQACGGCILFEGPVFEEGYCTYWAPQET
;
A
#
# COMPACT_ATOMS: atom_id res chain seq x y z
N MET A 1 15.86 -15.93 -28.34
CA MET A 1 14.40 -16.06 -28.59
C MET A 1 13.75 -15.52 -27.34
N ASP A 2 13.46 -14.22 -27.32
CA ASP A 2 13.08 -13.52 -26.10
C ASP A 2 11.78 -12.78 -26.38
N LYS A 3 10.67 -13.38 -25.94
CA LYS A 3 9.32 -12.80 -26.06
C LYS A 3 9.10 -11.85 -24.88
N GLU A 4 9.42 -10.58 -25.07
CA GLU A 4 8.95 -9.52 -24.18
C GLU A 4 7.42 -9.41 -24.29
N TYR A 5 6.71 -9.98 -23.31
CA TYR A 5 5.26 -9.79 -23.17
C TYR A 5 5.00 -8.42 -22.53
N SER A 6 4.91 -7.40 -23.39
CA SER A 6 4.63 -6.02 -22.96
C SER A 6 3.14 -5.84 -22.64
N ARG A 7 2.85 -5.55 -21.36
CA ARG A 7 1.50 -5.22 -20.84
C ARG A 7 0.80 -4.10 -21.63
N ARG A 8 1.58 -3.23 -22.27
CA ARG A 8 1.11 -2.09 -23.09
C ARG A 8 0.43 -2.55 -24.40
N VAL A 9 0.80 -3.72 -24.93
CA VAL A 9 0.20 -4.27 -26.17
C VAL A 9 -1.20 -4.83 -25.91
N PHE A 10 -1.44 -5.32 -24.70
CA PHE A 10 -2.77 -5.82 -24.30
C PHE A 10 -3.78 -4.68 -24.17
N PHE A 11 -3.39 -3.57 -23.52
CA PHE A 11 -4.24 -2.38 -23.42
C PHE A 11 -4.54 -1.72 -24.77
N LYS A 12 -3.59 -1.73 -25.71
CA LYS A 12 -3.83 -1.24 -27.08
C LYS A 12 -4.84 -2.10 -27.86
N ARG A 13 -4.86 -3.42 -27.65
CA ARG A 13 -5.81 -4.32 -28.31
C ARG A 13 -7.25 -4.16 -27.80
N CYS A 14 -7.45 -3.82 -26.53
CA CYS A 14 -8.78 -3.57 -25.99
C CYS A 14 -9.41 -2.25 -26.49
N PHE A 15 -8.60 -1.23 -26.78
CA PHE A 15 -9.11 0.06 -27.27
C PHE A 15 -9.38 0.10 -28.79
N GLN A 16 -8.76 -0.79 -29.58
CA GLN A 16 -8.84 -0.72 -31.05
C GLN A 16 -10.03 -1.49 -31.66
N GLN A 17 -10.92 -2.09 -30.84
CA GLN A 17 -12.11 -2.80 -31.31
C GLN A 17 -13.41 -1.96 -31.29
N VAL A 18 -13.37 -0.69 -30.88
CA VAL A 18 -14.58 0.16 -30.73
C VAL A 18 -14.83 1.12 -31.91
N VAL A 19 -13.89 1.26 -32.85
CA VAL A 19 -14.04 2.21 -33.98
C VAL A 19 -13.80 1.52 -35.33
N GLY A 20 -14.82 0.82 -35.84
CA GLY A 20 -14.85 0.39 -37.25
C GLY A 20 -15.58 -0.92 -37.51
N GLY A 21 -16.91 -0.87 -37.70
CA GLY A 21 -17.67 -2.00 -38.23
C GLY A 21 -19.17 -1.92 -37.91
N SER A 22 -19.94 -1.27 -38.78
CA SER A 22 -21.40 -1.13 -38.72
C SER A 22 -22.14 -2.47 -38.89
N ALA A 23 -23.19 -2.72 -38.09
CA ALA A 23 -24.55 -3.06 -38.55
C ALA A 23 -25.43 -3.74 -37.46
N LEU A 24 -26.47 -3.00 -37.04
CA LEU A 24 -27.86 -3.43 -36.83
C LEU A 24 -28.26 -4.32 -35.61
N LEU A 25 -29.10 -3.67 -34.78
CA LEU A 25 -30.33 -4.13 -34.10
C LEU A 25 -30.29 -4.56 -32.62
N ALA A 26 -30.91 -3.66 -31.83
CA ALA A 26 -31.80 -3.90 -30.68
C ALA A 26 -31.18 -4.23 -29.32
N GLY A 27 -31.53 -3.40 -28.32
CA GLY A 27 -31.50 -3.79 -26.91
C GLY A 27 -30.80 -2.81 -25.98
N SER A 28 -31.40 -1.64 -25.76
CA SER A 28 -31.10 -0.78 -24.64
C SER A 28 -31.39 -1.50 -23.31
N MET A 29 -30.35 -1.77 -22.53
CA MET A 29 -30.45 -1.93 -21.08
C MET A 29 -29.37 -1.04 -20.45
N PHE A 30 -29.78 0.17 -20.09
CA PHE A 30 -29.01 1.05 -19.22
C PHE A 30 -29.16 0.59 -17.75
N LEU A 31 -28.13 0.92 -16.97
CA LEU A 31 -28.06 1.07 -15.51
C LEU A 31 -27.44 -0.10 -14.73
N GLY A 32 -26.13 0.02 -14.57
CA GLY A 32 -25.33 -0.58 -13.51
C GLY A 32 -24.03 0.20 -13.39
N GLY A 33 -24.14 1.50 -13.15
CA GLY A 33 -22.98 2.35 -12.85
C GLY A 33 -22.32 1.84 -11.58
N CYS A 34 -21.17 1.18 -11.72
CA CYS A 34 -20.20 1.18 -10.64
C CYS A 34 -19.62 2.58 -10.60
N GLN A 35 -20.21 3.36 -9.69
CA GLN A 35 -19.67 4.55 -9.10
C GLN A 35 -18.14 4.48 -9.03
N SER A 36 -17.50 5.50 -9.62
CA SER A 36 -16.16 5.94 -9.25
C SER A 36 -16.07 5.95 -7.72
N GLY A 37 -15.35 4.99 -7.17
CA GLY A 37 -14.76 5.10 -5.84
C GLY A 37 -13.41 5.73 -6.04
N GLU A 38 -13.21 6.88 -5.41
CA GLU A 38 -12.00 7.71 -5.36
C GLU A 38 -10.70 7.02 -5.80
N ASP A 39 -10.00 7.67 -6.75
CA ASP A 39 -8.54 7.68 -6.78
C ASP A 39 -8.04 8.23 -5.44
N SER A 40 -7.95 7.35 -4.43
CA SER A 40 -7.04 7.57 -3.32
C SER A 40 -5.66 7.43 -3.93
N SER A 41 -5.04 8.57 -4.22
CA SER A 41 -3.61 8.62 -4.46
C SER A 41 -2.94 7.85 -3.32
N PRO A 42 -1.94 6.99 -3.59
CA PRO A 42 -1.06 6.55 -2.54
C PRO A 42 -0.27 7.78 -2.11
N ASP A 43 -0.86 8.58 -1.21
CA ASP A 43 -0.12 9.53 -0.41
C ASP A 43 1.04 8.73 0.19
N GLN A 44 2.24 9.20 -0.11
CA GLN A 44 3.47 8.62 0.40
C GLN A 44 3.29 8.44 1.91
N ALA A 45 3.55 7.22 2.40
CA ALA A 45 3.32 6.83 3.79
C ALA A 45 4.13 7.73 4.74
N ASP A 46 3.60 8.91 5.03
CA ASP A 46 4.17 9.83 5.99
C ASP A 46 3.82 9.30 7.39
N PRO A 47 4.80 9.25 8.31
CA PRO A 47 4.53 8.87 9.70
C PRO A 47 3.43 9.76 10.26
N LEU A 48 2.38 9.14 10.81
CA LEU A 48 1.29 9.86 11.44
C LEU A 48 1.83 10.60 12.68
N ASP A 49 1.51 11.88 12.78
CA ASP A 49 1.87 12.70 13.93
C ASP A 49 0.93 12.40 15.11
N VAL A 50 1.46 11.70 16.10
CA VAL A 50 0.79 11.26 17.33
C VAL A 50 1.72 11.41 18.53
N ASP A 51 1.15 11.70 19.69
CA ASP A 51 1.91 11.84 20.95
C ASP A 51 2.44 10.49 21.48
N SER A 52 1.75 9.39 21.16
CA SER A 52 2.15 8.03 21.50
C SER A 52 1.95 7.12 20.29
N CYS A 53 2.88 6.18 20.07
CA CYS A 53 2.80 5.22 18.97
C CYS A 53 1.72 4.15 19.17
N ASP A 54 1.09 4.13 20.34
CA ASP A 54 -0.10 3.31 20.63
C ASP A 54 -1.40 3.96 20.12
N ASP A 55 -1.37 5.24 19.74
CA ASP A 55 -2.54 5.93 19.21
C ASP A 55 -2.80 5.52 17.76
N LEU A 56 -3.73 4.59 17.62
CA LEU A 56 -4.20 4.07 16.34
C LEU A 56 -5.54 4.70 15.90
N SER A 57 -6.02 5.75 16.57
CA SER A 57 -7.34 6.36 16.30
C SER A 57 -7.49 6.90 14.88
N LYS A 58 -6.38 7.28 14.24
CA LYS A 58 -6.31 7.78 12.87
C LYS A 58 -5.97 6.70 11.84
N VAL A 59 -5.81 5.44 12.26
CA VAL A 59 -5.44 4.32 11.38
C VAL A 59 -6.70 3.57 10.96
N SER A 60 -6.88 3.36 9.65
CA SER A 60 -8.06 2.67 9.13
C SER A 60 -8.08 1.19 9.53
N GLU A 61 -9.26 0.58 9.62
CA GLU A 61 -9.40 -0.84 9.94
C GLU A 61 -8.67 -1.76 8.94
N ALA A 62 -8.60 -1.37 7.67
CA ALA A 62 -7.87 -2.09 6.63
C ALA A 62 -6.36 -2.11 6.91
N GLU A 63 -5.80 -0.97 7.31
CA GLU A 63 -4.38 -0.85 7.70
C GLU A 63 -4.07 -1.62 8.99
N LEU A 64 -4.96 -1.55 9.98
CA LEU A 64 -4.84 -2.36 11.21
C LEU A 64 -4.84 -3.86 10.91
N LYS A 65 -5.64 -4.30 9.95
CA LYS A 65 -5.67 -5.69 9.50
C LYS A 65 -4.37 -6.07 8.78
N LYS A 66 -3.81 -5.20 7.94
CA LYS A 66 -2.49 -5.41 7.31
C LYS A 66 -1.38 -5.52 8.35
N ARG A 67 -1.31 -4.56 9.29
CA ARG A 67 -0.36 -4.55 10.43
C ARG A 67 -0.39 -5.88 11.20
N LYS A 68 -1.59 -6.36 11.57
CA LYS A 68 -1.77 -7.67 12.22
C LYS A 68 -1.37 -8.84 11.32
N GLY A 69 -1.72 -8.79 10.04
CA GLY A 69 -1.38 -9.83 9.05
C GLY A 69 0.12 -9.99 8.82
N PHE A 70 0.89 -8.91 8.93
CA PHE A 70 2.36 -8.95 8.89
C PHE A 70 3.00 -9.33 10.22
N GLY A 71 2.21 -9.62 11.26
CA GLY A 71 2.71 -10.00 12.57
C GLY A 71 3.51 -8.88 13.24
N TYR A 72 3.08 -7.63 13.05
CA TYR A 72 3.71 -6.50 13.73
C TYR A 72 3.56 -6.61 15.25
N VAL A 73 4.65 -6.38 15.97
CA VAL A 73 4.75 -6.26 17.42
C VAL A 73 5.53 -5.00 17.80
N GLU A 74 5.22 -4.42 18.94
CA GLU A 74 5.77 -3.14 19.41
C GLU A 74 7.18 -3.28 19.98
N GLU A 75 7.51 -4.47 20.50
CA GLU A 75 8.84 -4.83 20.99
C GLU A 75 9.30 -6.10 20.27
N THR A 76 10.50 -6.07 19.72
CA THR A 76 11.03 -7.19 18.96
C THR A 76 11.30 -8.40 19.84
N PRO A 77 10.89 -9.61 19.43
CA PRO A 77 11.34 -10.85 20.06
C PRO A 77 12.71 -11.31 19.54
N ILE A 78 13.30 -10.59 18.56
CA ILE A 78 14.56 -10.95 17.90
C ILE A 78 15.53 -9.78 18.04
N PRO A 79 16.56 -9.88 18.91
CA PRO A 79 17.42 -8.75 19.27
C PRO A 79 18.02 -7.99 18.08
N ASP A 80 18.39 -8.70 17.01
CA ASP A 80 19.06 -8.13 15.84
C ASP A 80 18.08 -7.63 14.76
N LYS A 81 16.77 -7.75 14.96
CA LYS A 81 15.75 -7.39 13.97
C LYS A 81 14.72 -6.47 14.57
N LYS A 82 14.87 -5.17 14.32
CA LYS A 82 13.98 -4.11 14.78
C LYS A 82 13.50 -3.27 13.61
N CYS A 83 12.51 -2.42 13.83
CA CYS A 83 12.11 -1.44 12.84
C CYS A 83 13.25 -0.44 12.58
N GLU A 84 13.97 0.04 13.59
CA GLU A 84 15.08 1.01 13.44
C GLU A 84 16.16 0.56 12.43
N ASN A 85 16.42 -0.75 12.35
CA ASN A 85 17.43 -1.33 11.46
C ASN A 85 16.83 -2.06 10.24
N CYS A 86 15.55 -1.81 9.95
CA CYS A 86 14.85 -2.36 8.80
C CYS A 86 14.96 -1.41 7.59
N ASN A 87 15.17 -1.95 6.39
CA ASN A 87 15.21 -1.17 5.14
C ASN A 87 13.84 -0.60 4.73
N LEU A 88 12.76 -1.04 5.37
CA LEU A 88 11.39 -0.61 5.08
C LEU A 88 10.83 0.36 6.11
N TYR A 89 11.64 0.74 7.10
CA TYR A 89 11.27 1.68 8.14
C TYR A 89 11.44 3.12 7.65
N ILE A 90 10.52 3.98 8.04
CA ILE A 90 10.53 5.41 7.75
C ILE A 90 10.80 6.10 9.09
N PRO A 91 11.99 6.69 9.30
CA PRO A 91 12.32 7.37 10.54
C PRO A 91 11.35 8.52 10.88
N PRO A 92 11.13 8.83 12.16
CA PRO A 92 10.32 10.00 12.56
C PRO A 92 10.92 11.29 12.00
N LYS A 93 10.06 12.22 11.57
CA LYS A 93 10.48 13.59 11.28
C LYS A 93 10.77 14.34 12.58
N GLU A 94 11.47 15.47 12.48
CA GLU A 94 11.74 16.32 13.64
C GLU A 94 10.44 16.69 14.37
N GLY A 95 10.38 16.39 15.67
CA GLY A 95 9.21 16.62 16.53
C GLY A 95 8.20 15.46 16.57
N GLN A 96 8.34 14.43 15.75
CA GLN A 96 7.49 13.24 15.83
C GLN A 96 8.07 12.19 16.79
N ALA A 97 7.20 11.54 17.56
CA ALA A 97 7.61 10.49 18.50
C ALA A 97 7.80 9.11 17.84
N CYS A 98 7.21 8.91 16.66
CA CYS A 98 7.06 7.60 16.03
C CYS A 98 7.46 7.64 14.56
N GLY A 99 8.03 6.54 14.07
CA GLY A 99 8.27 6.36 12.65
C GLY A 99 7.07 5.77 11.92
N GLY A 100 7.31 5.30 10.70
CA GLY A 100 6.34 4.61 9.85
C GLY A 100 6.92 3.37 9.18
N CYS A 101 6.08 2.65 8.42
CA CYS A 101 6.50 1.51 7.62
C CYS A 101 5.94 1.64 6.20
N ILE A 102 6.72 1.24 5.19
CA ILE A 102 6.27 1.25 3.79
C ILE A 102 5.13 0.23 3.53
N LEU A 103 4.99 -0.81 4.37
CA LEU A 103 4.05 -1.91 4.14
C LEU A 103 2.62 -1.61 4.64
N PHE A 104 2.48 -0.73 5.64
CA PHE A 104 1.21 -0.38 6.26
C PHE A 104 1.27 1.01 6.89
N GLU A 105 0.14 1.68 6.97
CA GLU A 105 0.04 3.01 7.58
C GLU A 105 -0.10 2.96 9.10
N GLY A 106 0.25 4.07 9.74
CA GLY A 106 0.16 4.24 11.20
C GLY A 106 1.52 4.34 11.88
N PRO A 107 1.54 4.75 13.17
CA PRO A 107 2.77 4.93 13.92
C PRO A 107 3.49 3.60 14.18
N VAL A 108 4.81 3.61 14.07
CA VAL A 108 5.68 2.43 14.23
C VAL A 108 6.75 2.73 15.27
N PHE A 109 6.88 1.82 16.24
CA PHE A 109 7.94 1.83 17.25
C PHE A 109 9.27 1.43 16.60
N GLU A 110 10.35 2.15 16.92
CA GLU A 110 11.72 1.82 16.50
C GLU A 110 12.12 0.40 16.94
N GLU A 111 11.72 0.01 18.14
CA GLU A 111 11.96 -1.31 18.75
C GLU A 111 11.02 -2.41 18.23
N GLY A 112 10.07 -2.06 17.36
CA GLY A 112 9.08 -2.99 16.83
C GLY A 112 9.65 -4.01 15.84
N TYR A 113 8.82 -4.96 15.43
CA TYR A 113 9.18 -5.97 14.45
C TYR A 113 7.97 -6.44 13.66
N CYS A 114 8.14 -6.80 12.39
CA CYS A 114 7.16 -7.58 11.63
C CYS A 114 7.85 -8.68 10.83
N THR A 115 7.11 -9.68 10.36
CA THR A 115 7.68 -10.85 9.64
C THR A 115 8.34 -10.50 8.32
N TYR A 116 8.10 -9.30 7.80
CA TYR A 116 8.68 -8.76 6.56
C TYR A 116 9.91 -7.86 6.81
N TRP A 117 10.52 -7.94 8.00
CA TRP A 117 11.80 -7.26 8.25
C TRP A 117 12.81 -7.55 7.14
N ALA A 118 13.44 -6.48 6.64
CA ALA A 118 14.46 -6.55 5.60
C ALA A 118 15.74 -5.86 6.11
N PRO A 119 16.92 -6.49 6.00
CA PRO A 119 18.17 -5.88 6.41
C PRO A 119 18.44 -4.61 5.59
N GLN A 120 19.02 -3.60 6.22
CA GLN A 120 19.57 -2.45 5.50
C GLN A 120 20.80 -2.90 4.72
N GLU A 121 20.85 -2.53 3.44
CA GLU A 121 22.04 -2.76 2.60
C GLU A 121 23.17 -1.85 3.13
N THR A 122 24.31 -2.45 3.47
CA THR A 122 25.51 -1.74 3.95
C THR A 122 26.26 -1.02 2.84
#